data_AF-A0A376RKT6-F1
#
_entry.id   AF-A0A376RKT6-F1
#
_cell.length_a   1.000
_cell.length_b   1.000
_cell.length_c   1.000
_cell.angle_alpha   90.00
_cell.angle_beta   90.00
_cell.angle_gamma   90.00
#
_symmetry.space_group_name_H-M   'P 1'
#
loop_
_entity.id
_entity.type
_entity.pdbx_description
1 polymer ?
#
loop_
_entity_poly.entity_id
_entity_poly.type
_entity_poly.pdbx_seq_one_letter_code
_entity_poly.pdbx_strand_id
1 'polypeptide(L)'
;MYTDVSYLACAKKLLAVPNLIYPQFATHNAHTLAAIYQLAGQNYYPGQYEFQCLHGMGEPLYEQVTGKVADGKLNRPCRIYAPVGTHETLLAYLVRRLLENGANTSFVNRIADTSLPLDELVADPVTAVEKLAQQEGQTGLPHPKIPLPRDLYGHGRDNSAGLDLANEHRLASLSSALLNSALQKWQALPMLEQPVAAGEMSPVINPAEPKDIVGYVREATPREVEQALESAVNNAPIWFATPPAERAAILHRAAVLMESQMQQLIGILVREAGKNLQ
;
A
#
# COMPACT_ATOMS: atom_id res chain seq x y z
N MET A 1 -12.21 -11.52 8.72
CA MET A 1 -13.60 -11.08 8.55
C MET A 1 -13.82 -10.34 7.23
N TYR A 2 -13.33 -9.10 7.02
CA TYR A 2 -13.54 -8.40 5.74
C TYR A 2 -13.01 -9.17 4.52
N THR A 3 -11.84 -9.82 4.66
CA THR A 3 -11.29 -10.70 3.61
C THR A 3 -12.18 -11.92 3.34
N ASP A 4 -12.84 -12.48 4.36
CA ASP A 4 -13.73 -13.64 4.19
C ASP A 4 -14.99 -13.24 3.41
N VAL A 5 -15.59 -12.08 3.73
CA VAL A 5 -16.71 -11.50 2.97
C VAL A 5 -16.29 -11.24 1.52
N SER A 6 -15.12 -10.63 1.31
CA SER A 6 -14.58 -10.39 -0.03
C SER A 6 -14.38 -11.70 -0.79
N TYR A 7 -13.88 -12.76 -0.13
CA TYR A 7 -13.67 -14.06 -0.74
C TYR A 7 -15.00 -14.64 -1.23
N LEU A 8 -16.04 -14.65 -0.38
CA LEU A 8 -17.36 -15.18 -0.74
C LEU A 8 -18.03 -14.38 -1.86
N ALA A 9 -17.90 -13.05 -1.84
CA ALA A 9 -18.39 -12.20 -2.92
C ALA A 9 -17.70 -12.50 -4.26
N CYS A 10 -16.37 -12.64 -4.26
CA CYS A 10 -15.60 -13.03 -5.43
C CYS A 10 -15.95 -14.45 -5.91
N ALA A 11 -16.12 -15.39 -4.98
CA ALA A 11 -16.51 -16.76 -5.31
C ALA A 11 -17.89 -16.82 -5.98
N LYS A 12 -18.87 -16.07 -5.47
CA LYS A 12 -20.17 -15.90 -6.11
C LYS A 12 -20.06 -15.34 -7.53
N LYS A 13 -19.19 -14.35 -7.74
CA LYS A 13 -18.95 -13.76 -9.07
C LYS A 13 -18.33 -14.77 -10.04
N LEU A 14 -17.39 -15.59 -9.57
CA LEU A 14 -16.74 -16.63 -10.38
C LEU A 14 -17.72 -17.76 -10.74
N LEU A 15 -18.53 -18.21 -9.79
CA LEU A 15 -19.55 -19.25 -10.00
C LEU A 15 -20.67 -18.82 -10.97
N ALA A 16 -20.87 -17.51 -11.16
CA ALA A 16 -21.87 -16.98 -12.10
C ALA A 16 -21.44 -17.08 -13.57
N VAL A 17 -20.17 -17.39 -13.87
CA VAL A 17 -19.63 -17.45 -15.23
C VAL A 17 -18.81 -18.73 -15.51
N PRO A 18 -19.35 -19.92 -15.22
CA PRO A 18 -18.58 -21.18 -15.26
C PRO A 18 -18.18 -21.59 -16.69
N ASN A 19 -18.75 -20.97 -17.72
CA ASN A 19 -18.42 -21.22 -19.12
C ASN A 19 -17.21 -20.39 -19.61
N LEU A 20 -16.77 -19.40 -18.82
CA LEU A 20 -15.69 -18.47 -19.19
C LEU A 20 -14.42 -18.70 -18.38
N ILE A 21 -14.57 -19.13 -17.13
CA ILE A 21 -13.49 -19.28 -16.16
C ILE A 21 -13.71 -20.58 -15.42
N TYR A 22 -12.62 -21.32 -15.17
CA TYR A 22 -12.60 -22.45 -14.25
C TYR A 22 -12.16 -21.97 -12.86
N PRO A 23 -13.07 -21.81 -11.88
CA PRO A 23 -12.72 -21.30 -10.56
C PRO A 23 -11.97 -22.35 -9.73
N GLN A 24 -10.94 -21.91 -9.03
CA GLN A 24 -10.12 -22.76 -8.15
C GLN A 24 -10.08 -22.13 -6.76
N PHE A 25 -10.87 -22.67 -5.83
CA PHE A 25 -11.05 -22.09 -4.50
C PHE A 25 -10.03 -22.64 -3.51
N ALA A 26 -8.90 -21.94 -3.36
CA ALA A 26 -7.87 -22.26 -2.38
C ALA A 26 -8.28 -21.75 -0.98
N THR A 27 -8.53 -22.67 -0.03
CA THR A 27 -8.86 -22.31 1.36
C THR A 27 -8.70 -23.50 2.31
N HIS A 28 -8.31 -23.25 3.56
CA HIS A 28 -8.38 -24.21 4.67
C HIS A 28 -9.51 -23.90 5.66
N ASN A 29 -10.29 -22.86 5.40
CA ASN A 29 -11.42 -22.48 6.24
C ASN A 29 -12.65 -23.30 5.86
N ALA A 30 -13.09 -24.20 6.75
CA ALA A 30 -14.22 -25.09 6.52
C ALA A 30 -15.54 -24.33 6.29
N HIS A 31 -15.73 -23.17 6.96
CA HIS A 31 -16.89 -22.32 6.73
C HIS A 31 -16.89 -21.76 5.31
N THR A 32 -15.76 -21.20 4.85
CA THR A 32 -15.64 -20.68 3.48
C THR A 32 -15.89 -21.77 2.45
N LEU A 33 -15.33 -22.97 2.66
CA LEU A 33 -15.56 -24.13 1.81
C LEU A 33 -17.05 -24.48 1.75
N ALA A 34 -17.70 -24.63 2.90
CA ALA A 34 -19.11 -24.99 2.99
C ALA A 34 -20.01 -23.94 2.32
N ALA A 35 -19.73 -22.65 2.56
CA ALA A 35 -20.47 -21.56 1.92
C ALA A 35 -20.36 -21.62 0.39
N ILE A 36 -19.16 -21.83 -0.15
CA ILE A 36 -18.94 -21.97 -1.62
C ILE A 36 -19.64 -23.21 -2.16
N TYR A 37 -19.57 -24.34 -1.44
CA TYR A 37 -20.28 -25.56 -1.81
C TYR A 37 -21.79 -25.33 -1.92
N GLN A 38 -22.39 -24.63 -0.96
CA GLN A 38 -23.81 -24.27 -1.00
C GLN A 38 -24.13 -23.25 -2.11
N LEU A 39 -23.27 -22.24 -2.30
CA LEU A 39 -23.42 -21.24 -3.37
C LEU A 39 -23.39 -21.86 -4.78
N ALA A 40 -22.57 -22.89 -4.99
CA ALA A 40 -22.48 -23.61 -6.26
C ALA A 40 -23.70 -24.51 -6.53
N GLY A 41 -24.49 -24.83 -5.50
CA GLY A 41 -25.66 -25.69 -5.59
C GLY A 41 -25.33 -27.16 -5.86
N GLN A 42 -26.38 -27.93 -6.15
CA GLN A 42 -26.30 -29.39 -6.29
C GLN A 42 -25.88 -29.87 -7.68
N ASN A 43 -26.00 -29.01 -8.71
CA ASN A 43 -25.76 -29.36 -10.12
C ASN A 43 -24.28 -29.26 -10.49
N TYR A 44 -23.44 -30.04 -9.81
CA TYR A 44 -22.01 -30.09 -10.12
C TYR A 44 -21.72 -30.99 -11.31
N TYR A 45 -20.80 -30.55 -12.17
CA TYR A 45 -20.21 -31.35 -13.23
C TYR A 45 -18.67 -31.26 -13.18
N PRO A 46 -17.94 -32.32 -13.56
CA PRO A 46 -16.48 -32.28 -13.64
C PRO A 46 -16.00 -31.13 -14.52
N GLY A 47 -15.08 -30.32 -14.01
CA GLY A 47 -14.58 -29.13 -14.71
C GLY A 47 -15.40 -27.87 -14.49
N GLN A 48 -16.42 -27.88 -13.61
CA GLN A 48 -17.14 -26.66 -13.22
C GLN A 48 -16.30 -25.77 -12.30
N TYR A 49 -15.70 -26.36 -11.25
CA TYR A 49 -14.77 -25.72 -10.33
C TYR A 49 -14.02 -26.80 -9.53
N GLU A 50 -12.95 -26.40 -8.84
CA GLU A 50 -12.29 -27.23 -7.83
C GLU A 50 -11.98 -26.44 -6.57
N PHE A 51 -11.73 -27.17 -5.48
CA PHE A 51 -11.04 -26.62 -4.34
C PHE A 51 -9.53 -26.85 -4.44
N GLN A 52 -8.77 -26.10 -3.64
CA GLN A 52 -7.34 -26.33 -3.49
C GLN A 52 -6.91 -26.23 -2.02
N CYS A 53 -5.87 -26.98 -1.68
CA CYS A 53 -5.28 -26.96 -0.35
C CYS A 53 -3.76 -27.08 -0.40
N LEU A 54 -3.09 -26.77 0.71
CA LEU A 54 -1.65 -26.93 0.84
C LEU A 54 -1.32 -28.34 1.33
N HIS A 55 -0.28 -28.93 0.72
CA HIS A 55 0.27 -30.19 1.18
C HIS A 55 0.75 -30.12 2.64
N GLY A 56 0.48 -31.16 3.41
CA GLY A 56 0.85 -31.33 4.81
C GLY A 56 -0.02 -30.50 5.77
N MET A 57 -1.18 -30.04 5.35
CA MET A 57 -2.02 -29.14 6.13
C MET A 57 -3.52 -29.27 5.82
N GLY A 58 -3.91 -29.18 4.55
CA GLY A 58 -5.32 -29.14 4.19
C GLY A 58 -5.97 -30.51 4.00
N GLU A 59 -5.17 -31.58 3.94
CA GLU A 59 -5.64 -32.94 3.68
C GLU A 59 -6.75 -33.39 4.64
N PRO A 60 -6.66 -33.20 5.97
CA PRO A 60 -7.70 -33.65 6.89
C PRO A 60 -9.09 -33.05 6.61
N LEU A 61 -9.14 -31.79 6.15
CA LEU A 61 -10.38 -31.14 5.72
C LEU A 61 -10.87 -31.75 4.41
N TYR A 62 -10.00 -31.81 3.40
CA TYR A 62 -10.39 -32.21 2.05
C TYR A 62 -10.63 -33.70 1.87
N GLU A 63 -10.11 -34.55 2.76
CA GLU A 63 -10.51 -35.95 2.90
C GLU A 63 -12.01 -36.09 3.21
N GLN A 64 -12.66 -35.08 3.80
CA GLN A 64 -14.11 -35.04 4.00
C GLN A 64 -14.89 -34.51 2.79
N VAL A 65 -14.18 -33.96 1.81
CA VAL A 65 -14.75 -33.23 0.65
C VAL A 65 -14.65 -34.08 -0.62
N THR A 66 -13.48 -34.66 -0.86
CA THR A 66 -13.20 -35.53 -2.00
C THR A 66 -13.80 -36.92 -1.76
N GLY A 67 -14.45 -37.49 -2.76
CA GLY A 67 -15.09 -38.82 -2.67
C GLY A 67 -16.58 -38.77 -2.96
N LYS A 68 -17.23 -39.93 -3.09
CA LYS A 68 -18.63 -39.99 -3.50
C LYS A 68 -19.55 -39.52 -2.38
N VAL A 69 -20.70 -38.96 -2.75
CA VAL A 69 -21.75 -38.59 -1.78
C VAL A 69 -22.25 -39.81 -1.00
N ALA A 70 -22.29 -40.99 -1.64
CA ALA A 70 -22.66 -42.25 -1.00
C ALA A 70 -21.73 -42.63 0.17
N ASP A 71 -20.49 -42.14 0.18
CA ASP A 71 -19.50 -42.38 1.23
C ASP A 71 -19.52 -41.27 2.31
N GLY A 72 -20.54 -40.39 2.29
CA GLY A 72 -20.69 -39.26 3.20
C GLY A 72 -19.81 -38.05 2.88
N LYS A 73 -19.20 -38.00 1.69
CA LYS A 73 -18.34 -36.90 1.23
C LYS A 73 -19.13 -35.90 0.36
N LEU A 74 -18.47 -34.86 -0.14
CA LEU A 74 -19.13 -33.80 -0.91
C LEU A 74 -19.03 -33.96 -2.44
N ASN A 75 -18.28 -34.94 -2.94
CA ASN A 75 -18.04 -35.15 -4.36
C ASN A 75 -17.57 -33.88 -5.08
N ARG A 76 -16.55 -33.22 -4.50
CA ARG A 76 -15.86 -32.09 -5.11
C ARG A 76 -14.35 -32.37 -5.18
N PRO A 77 -13.69 -32.04 -6.29
CA PRO A 77 -12.25 -32.27 -6.43
C PRO A 77 -11.47 -31.27 -5.58
N CYS A 78 -10.32 -31.72 -5.09
CA CYS A 78 -9.32 -30.87 -4.44
C CYS A 78 -7.97 -31.09 -5.12
N ARG A 79 -7.31 -29.99 -5.50
CA ARG A 79 -5.91 -30.01 -5.95
C ARG A 79 -4.98 -29.62 -4.81
N ILE A 80 -3.98 -30.45 -4.56
CA ILE A 80 -2.96 -30.19 -3.55
C ILE A 80 -1.85 -29.35 -4.16
N TYR A 81 -1.60 -28.17 -3.57
CA TYR A 81 -0.41 -27.37 -3.85
C TYR A 81 0.77 -27.95 -3.04
N ALA A 82 1.69 -28.60 -3.75
CA ALA A 82 2.83 -29.30 -3.17
C ALA A 82 4.14 -28.60 -3.53
N PRO A 83 4.72 -27.81 -2.60
CA PRO A 83 6.07 -27.26 -2.78
C PRO A 83 7.09 -28.40 -2.89
N VAL A 84 7.98 -28.33 -3.88
CA VAL A 84 9.08 -29.29 -4.10
C VAL A 84 10.38 -28.51 -4.21
N GLY A 85 11.37 -28.88 -3.40
CA GLY A 85 12.67 -28.21 -3.39
C GLY A 85 13.61 -28.83 -2.36
N THR A 86 14.85 -28.33 -2.33
CA THR A 86 15.82 -28.69 -1.29
C THR A 86 15.42 -28.08 0.05
N HIS A 87 16.04 -28.56 1.13
CA HIS A 87 15.81 -28.03 2.48
C HIS A 87 16.05 -26.51 2.55
N GLU A 88 17.13 -26.01 1.94
CA GLU A 88 17.46 -24.58 1.91
C GLU A 88 16.37 -23.73 1.26
N THR A 89 15.87 -24.15 0.09
CA THR A 89 14.79 -23.43 -0.62
C THR A 89 13.49 -23.40 0.18
N LEU A 90 13.18 -24.50 0.87
CA LEU A 90 11.96 -24.60 1.67
C LEU A 90 12.03 -23.78 2.96
N LEU A 91 13.21 -23.66 3.58
CA LEU A 91 13.38 -22.86 4.81
C LEU A 91 13.06 -21.37 4.58
N ALA A 92 13.49 -20.79 3.46
CA ALA A 92 13.19 -19.39 3.13
C ALA A 92 11.66 -19.14 3.01
N TYR A 93 10.91 -20.16 2.62
CA TYR A 93 9.46 -20.10 2.45
C TYR A 93 8.68 -20.51 3.72
N LEU A 94 9.31 -21.30 4.59
CA LEU A 94 8.67 -21.94 5.75
C LEU A 94 8.08 -20.92 6.73
N VAL A 95 8.81 -19.82 7.02
CA VAL A 95 8.34 -18.80 7.99
C VAL A 95 7.02 -18.18 7.53
N ARG A 96 6.89 -17.84 6.24
CA ARG A 96 5.64 -17.29 5.71
C ARG A 96 4.51 -18.32 5.79
N ARG A 97 4.80 -19.59 5.47
CA ARG A 97 3.81 -20.68 5.55
C ARG A 97 3.31 -20.93 6.97
N LEU A 98 4.20 -20.83 7.96
CA LEU A 98 3.84 -20.93 9.37
C LEU A 98 2.94 -19.75 9.82
N LEU A 99 3.26 -18.53 9.39
CA LEU A 99 2.43 -17.35 9.70
C LEU A 99 1.05 -17.41 9.03
N GLU A 100 0.96 -17.89 7.79
CA GLU A 100 -0.30 -18.00 7.04
C GLU A 100 -1.37 -18.81 7.80
N ASN A 101 -0.98 -19.85 8.53
CA ASN A 101 -1.93 -20.76 9.19
C ASN A 101 -1.81 -20.76 10.73
N GLY A 102 -0.74 -20.17 11.29
CA GLY A 102 -0.49 -20.06 12.73
C GLY A 102 -0.89 -18.71 13.35
N ALA A 103 -1.33 -17.73 12.56
CA ALA A 103 -1.85 -16.48 13.11
C ALA A 103 -3.10 -16.73 13.99
N ASN A 104 -3.30 -15.93 15.04
CA ASN A 104 -4.45 -16.07 15.96
C ASN A 104 -5.81 -15.99 15.26
N THR A 105 -5.89 -15.32 14.11
CA THR A 105 -7.09 -15.22 13.29
C THR A 105 -7.25 -16.33 12.25
N SER A 106 -6.24 -17.21 12.11
CA SER A 106 -6.29 -18.36 11.19
C SER A 106 -7.29 -19.40 11.68
N PHE A 107 -8.10 -19.92 10.75
CA PHE A 107 -9.02 -21.03 11.04
C PHE A 107 -8.29 -22.27 11.57
N VAL A 108 -7.11 -22.59 11.00
CA VAL A 108 -6.32 -23.76 11.39
C VAL A 108 -5.80 -23.63 12.83
N ASN A 109 -5.47 -22.42 13.27
CA ASN A 109 -5.07 -22.19 14.66
C ASN A 109 -6.28 -22.26 15.60
N ARG A 110 -7.41 -21.66 15.21
CA ARG A 110 -8.63 -21.62 16.03
C ARG A 110 -9.28 -23.00 16.20
N ILE A 111 -9.19 -23.91 15.22
CA ILE A 111 -9.73 -25.27 15.35
C ILE A 111 -8.89 -26.16 16.28
N ALA A 112 -7.60 -25.83 16.45
CA ALA A 112 -6.73 -26.52 17.41
C ALA A 112 -6.96 -26.06 18.86
N ASP A 113 -7.58 -24.88 19.05
CA ASP A 113 -7.94 -24.34 20.35
C ASP A 113 -9.26 -24.96 20.84
N THR A 114 -9.16 -25.91 21.77
CA THR A 114 -10.31 -26.62 22.34
C THR A 114 -11.17 -25.76 23.27
N SER A 115 -10.75 -24.53 23.57
CA SER A 115 -11.55 -23.58 24.37
C SER A 115 -12.59 -22.80 23.54
N LEU A 116 -12.45 -22.78 22.21
CA LEU A 116 -13.35 -22.04 21.32
C LEU A 116 -14.61 -22.85 20.98
N PRO A 117 -15.82 -22.29 21.15
CA PRO A 117 -17.06 -22.93 20.72
C PRO A 117 -17.10 -23.16 19.21
N LEU A 118 -17.63 -24.31 18.79
CA LEU A 118 -17.77 -24.63 17.36
C LEU A 118 -18.63 -23.60 16.61
N ASP A 119 -19.69 -23.09 17.25
CA ASP A 119 -20.57 -22.07 16.68
C ASP A 119 -19.83 -20.78 16.29
N GLU A 120 -18.74 -20.44 16.99
CA GLU A 120 -17.91 -19.28 16.65
C GLU A 120 -16.97 -19.54 15.47
N LEU A 121 -16.60 -20.80 15.22
CA LEU A 121 -15.78 -21.19 14.07
C LEU A 121 -16.59 -21.20 12.77
N VAL A 122 -17.88 -21.51 12.87
CA VAL A 122 -18.81 -21.59 11.72
C VAL A 122 -19.72 -20.37 11.61
N ALA A 123 -19.43 -19.29 12.33
CA ALA A 123 -20.18 -18.05 12.23
C ALA A 123 -20.06 -17.43 10.83
N ASP A 124 -21.18 -16.98 10.28
CA ASP A 124 -21.20 -16.31 8.99
C ASP A 124 -20.45 -14.95 9.07
N PRO A 125 -19.37 -14.77 8.28
CA PRO A 125 -18.60 -13.54 8.29
C PRO A 125 -19.39 -12.33 7.77
N VAL A 126 -20.43 -12.52 6.95
CA VAL A 126 -21.29 -11.42 6.49
C VAL A 126 -22.10 -10.88 7.66
N THR A 127 -22.82 -11.75 8.36
CA THR A 127 -23.54 -11.39 9.59
C THR A 127 -22.62 -10.76 10.64
N ALA A 128 -21.38 -11.27 10.79
CA ALA A 128 -20.41 -10.69 11.72
C ALA A 128 -19.99 -9.26 11.33
N VAL A 129 -19.77 -8.99 10.05
CA VAL A 129 -19.45 -7.65 9.53
C VAL A 129 -20.64 -6.70 9.66
N GLU A 130 -21.87 -7.17 9.43
CA GLU A 130 -23.09 -6.37 9.63
C GLU A 130 -23.27 -5.96 11.10
N LYS A 131 -23.03 -6.87 12.04
CA LYS A 131 -23.05 -6.57 13.48
C LYS A 131 -21.99 -5.53 13.85
N LEU A 132 -20.77 -5.65 13.33
CA LEU A 132 -19.73 -4.64 13.54
C LEU A 132 -20.16 -3.29 12.98
N ALA A 133 -20.70 -3.26 11.76
CA ALA A 133 -21.18 -2.02 11.15
C ALA A 133 -22.26 -1.32 11.99
N GLN A 134 -23.16 -2.10 12.61
CA GLN A 134 -24.17 -1.55 13.53
C GLN A 134 -23.54 -0.94 14.79
N GLN A 135 -22.50 -1.57 15.34
CA GLN A 135 -21.79 -1.10 16.54
C GLN A 135 -20.91 0.13 16.24
N GLU A 136 -20.23 0.11 15.10
CA GLU A 136 -19.30 1.14 14.67
C GLU A 136 -19.98 2.31 13.94
N GLY A 137 -21.25 2.15 13.55
CA GLY A 137 -22.04 3.14 12.82
C GLY A 137 -21.73 3.20 11.31
N GLN A 138 -20.76 2.42 10.82
CA GLN A 138 -20.37 2.37 9.42
C GLN A 138 -19.77 1.01 9.06
N THR A 139 -20.09 0.51 7.85
CA THR A 139 -19.50 -0.73 7.33
C THR A 139 -18.08 -0.49 6.79
N GLY A 140 -17.16 -1.40 7.10
CA GLY A 140 -15.85 -1.45 6.43
C GLY A 140 -14.82 -0.46 6.99
N LEU A 141 -14.94 -0.09 8.26
CA LEU A 141 -13.93 0.76 8.91
C LEU A 141 -12.58 0.04 8.99
N PRO A 142 -11.46 0.79 8.88
CA PRO A 142 -10.13 0.24 9.12
C PRO A 142 -9.98 -0.35 10.52
N HIS A 143 -9.11 -1.34 10.67
CA HIS A 143 -8.85 -1.93 11.97
C HIS A 143 -8.25 -0.90 12.94
N PRO A 144 -8.81 -0.68 14.13
CA PRO A 144 -8.43 0.45 15.01
C PRO A 144 -6.99 0.39 15.53
N LYS A 145 -6.36 -0.79 15.49
CA LYS A 145 -4.95 -0.98 15.87
C LYS A 145 -3.96 -0.89 14.71
N ILE A 146 -4.43 -0.61 13.50
CA ILE A 146 -3.58 -0.46 12.31
C ILE A 146 -3.74 0.99 11.84
N PRO A 147 -2.80 1.90 12.19
CA PRO A 147 -2.89 3.29 11.75
C PRO A 147 -2.75 3.37 10.23
N LEU A 148 -3.46 4.32 9.62
CA LEU A 148 -3.24 4.66 8.21
C LEU A 148 -1.82 5.22 8.04
N PRO A 149 -1.21 5.11 6.83
CA PRO A 149 0.13 5.64 6.60
C PRO A 149 0.32 7.10 6.97
N ARG A 150 -0.72 7.94 6.79
CA ARG A 150 -0.74 9.37 7.17
C ARG A 150 -0.66 9.57 8.68
N ASP A 151 -1.25 8.66 9.44
CA ASP A 151 -1.44 8.76 10.89
C ASP A 151 -0.39 7.95 11.68
N LEU A 152 0.69 7.52 11.01
CA LEU A 152 1.72 6.65 11.58
C LEU A 152 2.32 7.18 12.88
N TYR A 153 2.40 8.51 13.05
CA TYR A 153 2.95 9.15 14.25
C TYR A 153 1.89 9.66 15.23
N GLY A 154 0.62 9.26 15.05
CA GLY A 154 -0.50 9.64 15.90
C GLY A 154 -0.63 11.16 16.06
N HIS A 155 -0.80 11.62 17.29
CA HIS A 155 -0.97 13.05 17.59
C HIS A 155 0.31 13.91 17.45
N GLY A 156 1.47 13.30 17.15
CA GLY A 156 2.74 14.03 17.07
C GLY A 156 2.86 14.84 15.79
N ARG A 157 2.70 14.19 14.64
CA ARG A 157 2.70 14.83 13.32
C ARG A 157 2.08 13.93 12.26
N ASP A 158 1.63 14.53 11.19
CA ASP A 158 1.31 13.80 9.97
C ASP A 158 2.58 13.20 9.35
N ASN A 159 2.45 12.00 8.78
CA ASN A 159 3.44 11.45 7.88
C ASN A 159 3.31 12.06 6.47
N SER A 160 4.42 12.25 5.75
CA SER A 160 4.36 12.71 4.36
C SER A 160 3.64 11.69 3.49
N ALA A 161 2.78 12.14 2.57
CA ALA A 161 2.29 11.26 1.51
C ALA A 161 3.43 10.91 0.55
N GLY A 162 3.32 9.73 -0.04
CA GLY A 162 4.15 9.32 -1.17
C GLY A 162 3.33 9.29 -2.46
N LEU A 163 3.97 8.81 -3.52
CA LEU A 163 3.33 8.57 -4.81
C LEU A 163 3.35 7.07 -5.12
N ASP A 164 2.18 6.51 -5.41
CA ASP A 164 2.06 5.13 -5.86
C ASP A 164 2.39 5.04 -7.36
N LEU A 165 3.59 4.57 -7.67
CA LEU A 165 4.06 4.39 -9.04
C LEU A 165 3.48 3.14 -9.73
N ALA A 166 2.70 2.31 -9.04
CA ALA A 166 1.94 1.22 -9.66
C ALA A 166 0.53 1.66 -10.09
N ASN A 167 0.13 2.90 -9.77
CA ASN A 167 -1.18 3.44 -10.11
C ASN A 167 -1.12 4.25 -11.41
N GLU A 168 -1.77 3.75 -12.47
CA GLU A 168 -1.77 4.36 -13.80
C GLU A 168 -2.29 5.81 -13.82
N HIS A 169 -3.30 6.14 -13.00
CA HIS A 169 -3.78 7.52 -12.92
C HIS A 169 -2.74 8.46 -12.28
N ARG A 170 -2.01 7.96 -11.28
CA ARG A 170 -0.92 8.71 -10.64
C ARG A 170 0.29 8.86 -11.57
N LEU A 171 0.65 7.81 -12.30
CA LEU A 171 1.69 7.84 -13.32
C LEU A 171 1.36 8.83 -14.44
N ALA A 172 0.13 8.85 -14.93
CA ALA A 172 -0.30 9.79 -15.97
C ALA A 172 -0.23 11.26 -15.49
N SER A 173 -0.67 11.53 -14.26
CA SER A 173 -0.52 12.84 -13.63
C SER A 173 0.95 13.24 -13.51
N LEU A 174 1.79 12.34 -12.98
CA LEU A 174 3.22 12.57 -12.80
C LEU A 174 3.90 12.84 -14.15
N SER A 175 3.64 12.03 -15.17
CA SER A 175 4.20 12.20 -16.51
C SER A 175 3.89 13.60 -17.07
N SER A 176 2.64 14.05 -16.93
CA SER A 176 2.23 15.40 -17.35
C SER A 176 2.98 16.49 -16.57
N ALA A 177 3.12 16.33 -15.26
CA ALA A 177 3.85 17.28 -14.41
C ALA A 177 5.35 17.33 -14.74
N LEU A 178 5.98 16.18 -14.99
CA LEU A 178 7.39 16.08 -15.37
C LEU A 178 7.65 16.74 -16.73
N LEU A 179 6.80 16.49 -17.72
CA LEU A 179 6.88 17.13 -19.04
C LEU A 179 6.74 18.66 -18.93
N ASN A 180 5.78 19.14 -18.15
CA ASN A 180 5.60 20.57 -17.91
C ASN A 180 6.81 21.19 -17.18
N SER A 181 7.38 20.49 -16.19
CA SER A 181 8.57 20.96 -15.47
C SER A 181 9.82 21.05 -16.36
N ALA A 182 9.89 20.23 -17.42
CA ALA A 182 10.98 20.25 -18.39
C ALA A 182 10.93 21.46 -19.32
N LEU A 183 9.73 21.99 -19.58
CA LEU A 183 9.53 23.22 -20.37
C LEU A 183 9.86 24.48 -19.57
N GLN A 184 9.81 24.41 -18.24
CA GLN A 184 10.15 25.51 -17.36
C GLN A 184 11.67 25.66 -17.25
N LYS A 185 12.17 26.86 -17.57
CA LYS A 185 13.57 27.23 -17.29
C LYS A 185 13.67 27.70 -15.85
N TRP A 186 14.36 26.91 -15.02
CA TRP A 186 14.58 27.24 -13.63
C TRP A 186 15.64 28.33 -13.48
N GLN A 187 15.47 29.19 -12.48
CA GLN A 187 16.44 30.23 -12.15
C GLN A 187 16.70 30.22 -10.64
N ALA A 188 17.97 30.16 -10.27
CA ALA A 188 18.43 30.35 -8.90
C ALA A 188 19.21 31.66 -8.82
N LEU A 189 18.73 32.59 -8.00
CA LEU A 189 19.34 33.90 -7.78
C LEU A 189 19.60 34.08 -6.28
N PRO A 190 20.61 34.86 -5.86
CA PRO A 190 20.79 35.19 -4.46
C PRO A 190 19.57 35.95 -3.93
N MET A 191 19.02 35.47 -2.81
CA MET A 191 17.87 36.08 -2.15
C MET A 191 18.35 36.86 -0.93
N LEU A 192 18.45 38.19 -1.07
CA LEU A 192 18.84 39.11 -0.01
C LEU A 192 17.64 39.97 0.40
N GLU A 193 17.75 40.66 1.54
CA GLU A 193 16.78 41.68 1.95
C GLU A 193 16.71 42.83 0.93
N GLN A 194 17.84 43.16 0.30
CA GLN A 194 17.91 44.18 -0.74
C GLN A 194 17.86 43.56 -2.15
N PRO A 195 17.31 44.27 -3.15
CA PRO A 195 17.31 43.81 -4.53
C PRO A 195 18.73 43.55 -5.03
N VAL A 196 18.90 42.44 -5.73
CA VAL A 196 20.18 42.00 -6.26
C VAL A 196 20.30 42.39 -7.73
N ALA A 197 21.44 42.96 -8.12
CA ALA A 197 21.68 43.35 -9.51
C ALA A 197 21.74 42.11 -10.42
N ALA A 198 21.37 42.29 -11.69
CA ALA A 198 21.61 41.27 -12.70
C ALA A 198 23.13 40.98 -12.79
N GLY A 199 23.46 39.72 -13.01
CA GLY A 199 24.85 39.26 -13.12
C GLY A 199 24.98 38.10 -14.10
N GLU A 200 26.18 37.55 -14.16
CA GLU A 200 26.46 36.37 -14.98
C GLU A 200 25.65 35.16 -14.49
N MET A 201 25.04 34.46 -15.44
CA MET A 201 24.22 33.28 -15.19
C MET A 201 24.93 32.05 -15.75
N SER A 202 25.23 31.08 -14.90
CA SER A 202 25.84 29.80 -15.27
C SER A 202 24.76 28.75 -15.53
N PRO A 203 24.88 27.91 -16.57
CA PRO A 203 23.91 26.86 -16.83
C PRO A 203 24.01 25.73 -15.79
N VAL A 204 22.85 25.24 -15.34
CA VAL A 204 22.72 24.00 -14.56
C VAL A 204 22.35 22.88 -15.53
N ILE A 205 23.25 21.91 -15.67
CA ILE A 205 23.19 20.87 -16.70
C ILE A 205 22.67 19.57 -16.10
N ASN A 206 21.77 18.89 -16.81
CA ASN A 206 21.31 17.58 -16.41
C ASN A 206 22.46 16.55 -16.49
N PRO A 207 22.79 15.84 -15.38
CA PRO A 207 23.91 14.92 -15.36
C PRO A 207 23.71 13.68 -16.26
N ALA A 208 22.46 13.34 -16.61
CA ALA A 208 22.14 12.21 -17.47
C ALA A 208 22.07 12.57 -18.97
N GLU A 209 21.90 13.84 -19.31
CA GLU A 209 21.83 14.34 -20.70
C GLU A 209 22.50 15.73 -20.77
N PRO A 210 23.79 15.82 -21.13
CA PRO A 210 24.53 17.09 -21.08
C PRO A 210 23.99 18.21 -21.96
N LYS A 211 23.13 17.91 -22.94
CA LYS A 211 22.44 18.92 -23.77
C LYS A 211 21.17 19.46 -23.14
N ASP A 212 20.66 18.82 -22.09
CA ASP A 212 19.50 19.26 -21.34
C ASP A 212 19.92 20.28 -20.27
N ILE A 213 19.62 21.56 -20.52
CA ILE A 213 19.83 22.64 -19.56
C ILE A 213 18.60 22.74 -18.66
N VAL A 214 18.76 22.40 -17.38
CA VAL A 214 17.69 22.43 -16.38
C VAL A 214 17.29 23.86 -16.05
N GLY A 215 18.27 24.74 -15.94
CA GLY A 215 18.09 26.12 -15.56
C GLY A 215 19.39 26.89 -15.56
N TYR A 216 19.38 28.03 -14.88
CA TYR A 216 20.55 28.88 -14.72
C TYR A 216 20.68 29.36 -13.28
N VAL A 217 21.91 29.48 -12.81
CA VAL A 217 22.24 29.98 -11.47
C VAL A 217 23.11 31.22 -11.57
N ARG A 218 22.81 32.24 -10.76
CA ARG A 218 23.75 33.32 -10.43
C ARG A 218 24.29 33.05 -9.04
N GLU A 219 25.59 32.87 -8.92
CA GLU A 219 26.22 32.72 -7.62
C GLU A 219 26.29 34.06 -6.88
N ALA A 220 26.24 34.01 -5.56
CA ALA A 220 26.41 35.21 -4.73
C ALA A 220 27.86 35.69 -4.77
N THR A 221 28.05 37.00 -4.88
CA THR A 221 29.39 37.59 -4.73
C THR A 221 29.82 37.64 -3.26
N PRO A 222 31.13 37.73 -2.94
CA PRO A 222 31.58 37.87 -1.54
C PRO A 222 30.93 39.03 -0.80
N ARG A 223 30.74 40.17 -1.47
CA ARG A 223 30.04 41.34 -0.91
C ARG A 223 28.56 41.05 -0.60
N GLU A 224 27.87 40.33 -1.47
CA GLU A 224 26.48 39.93 -1.25
C GLU A 224 26.34 38.95 -0.09
N VAL A 225 27.34 38.07 0.10
CA VAL A 225 27.42 37.19 1.28
C VAL A 225 27.60 38.01 2.56
N GLU A 226 28.49 39.01 2.57
CA GLU A 226 28.65 39.93 3.71
C GLU A 226 27.34 40.65 4.03
N GLN A 227 26.65 41.18 3.02
CA GLN A 227 25.34 41.84 3.18
C GLN A 227 24.27 40.89 3.73
N ALA A 228 24.21 39.63 3.28
CA ALA A 228 23.32 38.62 3.84
C ALA A 228 23.59 38.40 5.35
N LEU A 229 24.86 38.31 5.74
CA LEU A 229 25.25 38.09 7.12
C LEU A 229 24.90 39.29 8.01
N GLU A 230 25.18 40.51 7.53
CA GLU A 230 24.80 41.75 8.23
C GLU A 230 23.28 41.82 8.43
N SER A 231 22.49 41.58 7.37
CA SER A 231 21.03 41.54 7.45
C SER A 231 20.53 40.47 8.42
N ALA A 232 21.13 39.27 8.40
CA ALA A 232 20.77 38.19 9.33
C ALA A 232 21.03 38.57 10.79
N VAL A 233 22.17 39.22 11.09
CA VAL A 233 22.48 39.70 12.46
C VAL A 233 21.51 40.80 12.89
N ASN A 234 21.21 41.75 11.99
CA ASN A 234 20.29 42.85 12.28
C ASN A 234 18.85 42.37 12.54
N ASN A 235 18.40 41.32 11.82
CA ASN A 235 17.05 40.76 11.95
C ASN A 235 16.94 39.62 12.98
N ALA A 236 18.07 39.09 13.48
CA ALA A 236 18.07 38.00 14.46
C ALA A 236 17.24 38.29 15.72
N PRO A 237 17.25 39.50 16.33
CA PRO A 237 16.42 39.79 17.49
C PRO A 237 14.91 39.66 17.21
N ILE A 238 14.46 40.08 16.01
CA ILE A 238 13.05 40.01 15.59
C ILE A 238 12.63 38.54 15.42
N TRP A 239 13.46 37.75 14.73
CA TRP A 239 13.21 36.32 14.57
C TRP A 239 13.25 35.56 15.91
N PHE A 240 14.18 35.91 16.79
CA PHE A 240 14.29 35.33 18.12
C PHE A 240 13.05 35.63 18.97
N ALA A 241 12.52 36.85 18.89
CA ALA A 241 11.29 37.28 19.56
C ALA A 241 10.03 36.63 18.99
N THR A 242 10.08 36.07 17.77
CA THR A 242 8.94 35.35 17.17
C THR A 242 8.64 34.09 17.99
N PRO A 243 7.40 33.89 18.49
CA PRO A 243 7.06 32.74 19.34
C PRO A 243 7.40 31.38 18.69
N PRO A 244 7.84 30.37 19.45
CA PRO A 244 8.15 29.04 18.90
C PRO A 244 7.01 28.41 18.10
N ALA A 245 5.76 28.62 18.52
CA ALA A 245 4.58 28.11 17.82
C ALA A 245 4.41 28.74 16.42
N GLU A 246 4.70 30.03 16.26
CA GLU A 246 4.62 30.71 14.96
C GLU A 246 5.74 30.25 14.01
N ARG A 247 6.95 30.02 14.55
CA ARG A 247 8.06 29.45 13.78
C ARG A 247 7.75 28.02 13.32
N ALA A 248 7.15 27.20 14.19
CA ALA A 248 6.67 25.86 13.83
C ALA A 248 5.58 25.94 12.75
N ALA A 249 4.65 26.90 12.83
CA ALA A 249 3.62 27.09 11.81
C ALA A 249 4.21 27.44 10.43
N ILE A 250 5.33 28.15 10.36
CA ILE A 250 6.06 28.40 9.10
C ILE A 250 6.56 27.08 8.50
N LEU A 251 7.16 26.20 9.30
CA LEU A 251 7.64 24.89 8.85
C LEU A 251 6.49 23.99 8.39
N HIS A 252 5.36 24.00 9.10
CA HIS A 252 4.17 23.24 8.68
C HIS A 252 3.62 23.72 7.34
N ARG A 253 3.54 25.05 7.12
CA ARG A 253 3.14 25.59 5.82
C ARG A 253 4.13 25.21 4.72
N ALA A 254 5.43 25.25 5.00
CA ALA A 254 6.45 24.80 4.04
C ALA A 254 6.27 23.32 3.68
N ALA A 255 6.00 22.45 4.66
CA ALA A 255 5.73 21.03 4.41
C ALA A 255 4.49 20.82 3.52
N VAL A 256 3.39 21.53 3.80
CA VAL A 256 2.17 21.49 2.96
C VAL A 256 2.45 21.96 1.53
N LEU A 257 3.22 23.04 1.37
CA LEU A 257 3.61 23.56 0.06
C LEU A 257 4.46 22.55 -0.71
N MET A 258 5.47 21.96 -0.07
CA MET A 258 6.31 20.93 -0.68
C MET A 258 5.50 19.70 -1.09
N GLU A 259 4.60 19.23 -0.23
CA GLU A 259 3.74 18.08 -0.52
C GLU A 259 2.77 18.38 -1.68
N SER A 260 2.20 19.60 -1.74
CA SER A 260 1.34 20.02 -2.85
C SER A 260 2.06 20.16 -4.19
N GLN A 261 3.38 20.44 -4.16
CA GLN A 261 4.23 20.62 -5.33
C GLN A 261 5.12 19.41 -5.62
N MET A 262 4.87 18.28 -4.95
CA MET A 262 5.72 17.09 -4.97
C MET A 262 6.11 16.66 -6.40
N GLN A 263 5.15 16.62 -7.33
CA GLN A 263 5.42 16.18 -8.71
C GLN A 263 6.38 17.13 -9.46
N GLN A 264 6.26 18.44 -9.23
CA GLN A 264 7.16 19.44 -9.82
C GLN A 264 8.55 19.37 -9.19
N LEU A 265 8.62 19.21 -7.86
CA LEU A 265 9.87 19.05 -7.13
C LEU A 265 10.61 17.78 -7.55
N ILE A 266 9.90 16.65 -7.74
CA ILE A 266 10.48 15.42 -8.30
C ILE A 266 11.11 15.71 -9.67
N GLY A 267 10.44 16.46 -10.54
CA GLY A 267 10.98 16.81 -11.87
C GLY A 267 12.32 17.55 -11.81
N ILE A 268 12.46 18.50 -10.89
CA ILE A 268 13.73 19.20 -10.67
C ILE A 268 14.78 18.24 -10.12
N LEU A 269 14.46 17.46 -9.07
CA LEU A 269 15.41 16.54 -8.45
C LEU A 269 15.94 15.46 -9.41
N VAL A 270 15.07 14.97 -10.30
CA VAL A 270 15.45 14.02 -11.36
C VAL A 270 16.40 14.69 -12.35
N ARG A 271 16.04 15.87 -12.88
CA ARG A 271 16.81 16.54 -13.94
C ARG A 271 18.08 17.21 -13.45
N GLU A 272 18.07 17.87 -12.30
CA GLU A 272 19.22 18.58 -11.75
C GLU A 272 20.20 17.64 -11.04
N ALA A 273 19.68 16.73 -10.21
CA ALA A 273 20.51 15.90 -9.33
C ALA A 273 20.64 14.43 -9.81
N GLY A 274 20.05 14.07 -10.96
CA GLY A 274 20.13 12.73 -11.51
C GLY A 274 19.43 11.66 -10.67
N LYS A 275 18.43 12.05 -9.88
CA LYS A 275 17.66 11.13 -9.03
C LYS A 275 16.73 10.26 -9.87
N ASN A 276 16.46 9.05 -9.39
CA ASN A 276 15.36 8.23 -9.85
C ASN A 276 14.03 8.70 -9.21
N LEU A 277 12.90 8.13 -9.66
CA LEU A 277 11.57 8.45 -9.14
C LEU A 277 11.26 7.81 -7.76
N GLN A 278 12.17 6.99 -7.23
CA GLN A 278 12.01 6.23 -5.98
C GLN A 278 13.04 6.65 -4.94
#